data_AF-A0A8X6Q0H4-F1
#
_entry.id   AF-A0A8X6Q0H4-F1
#
_cell.length_a   1.000
_cell.length_b   1.000
_cell.length_c   1.000
_cell.angle_alpha   90.00
_cell.angle_beta   90.00
_cell.angle_gamma   90.00
#
_symmetry.space_group_name_H-M   'P 1'
#
loop_
_entity.id
_entity.type
_entity.pdbx_description
1 polymer ?
#
loop_
_entity_poly.entity_id
_entity_poly.type
_entity_poly.pdbx_seq_one_letter_code
_entity_poly.pdbx_strand_id
1 'polypeptide(L)'
;MSHRGEREPKERTVRHGRLNRRRSGEGYDKKKGILRNEGKEPAWMVGSIEFSSCCYKDQYYCPLNMSVKTLYRHLKLASDIPIRCPLCNEPMTVNHFYHHHALENHRLQSRKQCLFCKGEARWAYGEKNRPDNVKHVVECLKRFVIIANETYVLSPKQKNVMNQIKETKMAQEALWKCKVAEGKAERDVLIIERDVLKMEKDVLKMERDMLKTKETELKTERDAIKTERDCLLTENARLRSALRDLA
;
A
#
# COMPACT_ATOMS: atom_id res chain seq x y z
N MET A 1 49.70 41.97 -27.96
CA MET A 1 49.85 41.23 -26.69
C MET A 1 48.54 41.32 -25.95
N SER A 2 47.92 40.17 -25.74
CA SER A 2 46.67 39.97 -25.01
C SER A 2 46.80 40.48 -23.59
N HIS A 3 45.74 41.09 -23.04
CA HIS A 3 45.20 40.67 -21.74
C HIS A 3 43.75 41.13 -21.59
N ARG A 4 42.94 40.16 -21.15
CA ARG A 4 41.51 40.24 -20.86
C ARG A 4 41.26 41.09 -19.62
N GLY A 5 40.18 41.86 -19.64
CA GLY A 5 39.53 42.44 -18.47
C GLY A 5 38.03 42.23 -18.61
N GLU A 6 37.42 41.72 -17.54
CA GLU A 6 36.13 41.05 -17.45
C GLU A 6 34.94 41.99 -17.72
N ARG A 7 33.88 41.44 -18.34
CA ARG A 7 32.55 42.07 -18.40
C ARG A 7 31.57 41.21 -17.61
N GLU A 8 31.08 41.74 -16.50
CA GLU A 8 29.83 41.32 -15.86
C GLU A 8 28.64 41.51 -16.82
N PRO A 9 27.58 40.71 -16.65
CA PRO A 9 26.25 41.30 -16.74
C PRO A 9 25.27 40.83 -15.66
N LYS A 10 24.93 41.79 -14.78
CA LYS A 10 23.58 42.26 -14.45
C LYS A 10 22.46 41.23 -14.27
N GLU A 11 22.16 41.01 -12.99
CA GLU A 11 20.86 40.84 -12.33
C GLU A 11 19.63 40.74 -13.24
N ARG A 12 19.01 39.56 -13.26
CA ARG A 12 17.66 39.35 -13.79
C ARG A 12 16.68 39.32 -12.61
N THR A 13 15.91 40.39 -12.48
CA THR A 13 14.83 40.58 -11.49
C THR A 13 13.78 39.47 -11.57
N VAL A 14 13.59 38.74 -10.46
CA VAL A 14 12.52 37.74 -10.28
C VAL A 14 11.23 38.46 -9.85
N ARG A 15 10.28 38.60 -10.76
CA ARG A 15 8.92 39.05 -10.42
C ARG A 15 8.14 37.91 -9.77
N HIS A 16 7.76 38.13 -8.52
CA HIS A 16 6.81 37.34 -7.75
C HIS A 16 5.38 37.54 -8.26
N GLY A 17 4.69 36.46 -8.62
CA GLY A 17 3.30 36.45 -9.07
C GLY A 17 2.48 35.39 -8.32
N ARG A 18 1.78 35.86 -7.28
CA ARG A 18 0.87 35.21 -6.34
C ARG A 18 0.12 33.94 -6.81
N LEU A 19 0.31 32.86 -6.04
CA LEU A 19 -0.59 31.71 -5.92
C LEU A 19 -1.92 32.14 -5.26
N ASN A 20 -3.04 31.95 -5.96
CA ASN A 20 -4.38 32.12 -5.39
C ASN A 20 -4.96 30.75 -5.04
N ARG A 21 -4.81 30.34 -3.76
CA ARG A 21 -5.57 29.24 -3.15
C ARG A 21 -7.01 29.69 -2.95
N ARG A 22 -7.96 29.12 -3.70
CA ARG A 22 -9.37 29.10 -3.28
C ARG A 22 -9.61 27.84 -2.44
N ARG A 23 -10.03 28.10 -1.20
CA ARG A 23 -10.49 27.15 -0.19
C ARG A 23 -11.77 26.45 -0.68
N SER A 24 -11.73 25.14 -0.81
CA SER A 24 -12.90 24.28 -0.62
C SER A 24 -12.83 23.73 0.80
N GLY A 25 -13.82 24.06 1.62
CA GLY A 25 -13.97 23.50 2.96
C GLY A 25 -14.48 22.08 2.85
N GLU A 26 -13.77 21.15 3.48
CA GLU A 26 -14.31 19.84 3.82
C GLU A 26 -14.27 19.71 5.34
N GLY A 27 -15.48 19.63 5.92
CA GLY A 27 -15.69 19.30 7.31
C GLY A 27 -15.26 17.85 7.57
N TYR A 28 -14.40 17.68 8.57
CA TYR A 28 -14.02 16.38 9.10
C TYR A 28 -15.17 15.83 9.95
N ASP A 29 -15.90 14.84 9.44
CA ASP A 29 -16.75 13.98 10.25
C ASP A 29 -15.96 12.74 10.67
N LYS A 30 -15.74 12.60 11.98
CA LYS A 30 -15.07 11.47 12.61
C LYS A 30 -16.07 10.32 12.72
N LYS A 31 -16.04 9.36 11.80
CA LYS A 31 -16.55 7.99 12.05
C LYS A 31 -16.00 6.98 11.04
N LYS A 32 -15.33 5.94 11.57
CA LYS A 32 -14.90 4.67 10.96
C LYS A 32 -13.68 4.72 10.02
N GLY A 33 -12.49 4.71 10.62
CA GLY A 33 -11.25 4.31 9.96
C GLY A 33 -10.90 2.86 10.29
N ILE A 34 -11.40 1.91 9.50
CA ILE A 34 -10.84 0.54 9.43
C ILE A 34 -9.73 0.61 8.38
N LEU A 35 -8.47 0.62 8.82
CA LEU A 35 -7.32 0.46 7.94
C LEU A 35 -7.31 -0.97 7.39
N ARG A 36 -7.81 -1.17 6.16
CA ARG A 36 -7.49 -2.37 5.38
C ARG A 36 -6.04 -2.24 4.92
N ASN A 37 -5.14 -2.99 5.57
CA ASN A 37 -3.84 -3.29 5.02
C ASN A 37 -4.04 -4.21 3.81
N GLU A 38 -3.94 -3.67 2.61
CA GLU A 38 -3.74 -4.47 1.40
C GLU A 38 -2.30 -4.99 1.38
N GLY A 39 -2.08 -6.08 2.10
CA GLY A 39 -0.93 -6.94 1.89
C GLY A 39 -1.07 -7.60 0.52
N LYS A 40 -0.39 -7.07 -0.49
CA LYS A 40 -0.23 -7.77 -1.77
C LYS A 40 0.62 -9.01 -1.53
N GLU A 41 -0.04 -10.15 -1.45
CA GLU A 41 0.63 -11.44 -1.50
C GLU A 41 1.31 -11.63 -2.86
N PRO A 42 2.50 -12.25 -2.89
CA PRO A 42 3.25 -12.47 -4.11
C PRO A 42 2.77 -13.71 -4.87
N ALA A 43 2.70 -13.53 -6.19
CA ALA A 43 1.94 -14.33 -7.15
C ALA A 43 2.38 -15.79 -7.43
N TRP A 44 3.03 -16.51 -6.50
CA TRP A 44 3.31 -17.95 -6.71
C TRP A 44 2.74 -18.90 -5.65
N MET A 45 2.07 -18.40 -4.61
CA MET A 45 1.19 -19.24 -3.80
C MET A 45 -0.24 -19.16 -4.33
N VAL A 46 -0.56 -19.98 -5.33
CA VAL A 46 -1.94 -20.42 -5.55
C VAL A 46 -1.90 -21.93 -5.73
N GLY A 47 -1.92 -22.61 -4.59
CA GLY A 47 -2.37 -24.00 -4.50
C GLY A 47 -3.90 -24.02 -4.50
N SER A 48 -4.45 -25.04 -5.15
CA SER A 48 -5.85 -25.47 -5.09
C SER A 48 -6.89 -24.47 -5.61
N ILE A 49 -7.26 -24.64 -6.89
CA ILE A 49 -8.48 -24.05 -7.43
C ILE A 49 -9.67 -24.84 -6.89
N GLU A 50 -10.21 -24.43 -5.74
CA GLU A 50 -11.54 -24.85 -5.30
C GLU A 50 -12.60 -24.06 -6.08
N PHE A 51 -13.36 -24.74 -6.94
CA PHE A 51 -14.53 -24.17 -7.60
C PHE A 51 -15.74 -24.26 -6.66
N SER A 52 -15.90 -23.24 -5.80
CA SER A 52 -17.11 -23.01 -5.02
C SER A 52 -17.96 -21.90 -5.64
N SER A 53 -19.26 -22.16 -5.78
CA SER A 53 -20.25 -21.26 -6.37
C SER A 53 -20.52 -20.05 -5.46
N CYS A 54 -20.43 -18.82 -5.98
CA CYS A 54 -21.53 -17.84 -5.95
C CYS A 54 -21.14 -16.55 -6.67
N CYS A 55 -22.10 -15.94 -7.36
CA CYS A 55 -22.00 -14.60 -7.91
C CYS A 55 -21.84 -13.56 -6.78
N TYR A 56 -20.68 -12.91 -6.70
CA TYR A 56 -20.56 -11.62 -6.01
C TYR A 56 -19.80 -10.64 -6.88
N LYS A 57 -20.37 -9.43 -6.97
CA LYS A 57 -19.96 -8.28 -7.75
C LYS A 57 -18.48 -7.99 -7.53
N ASP A 58 -17.68 -8.12 -8.58
CA ASP A 58 -16.55 -7.23 -8.89
C ASP A 58 -16.14 -7.43 -10.35
N GLN A 59 -15.61 -6.38 -10.95
CA GLN A 59 -15.10 -6.37 -12.32
C GLN A 59 -14.16 -7.57 -12.55
N TYR A 60 -14.22 -8.19 -13.72
CA TYR A 60 -13.48 -9.40 -14.15
C TYR A 60 -14.01 -10.75 -13.62
N TYR A 61 -15.17 -11.19 -14.12
CA TYR A 61 -15.40 -12.54 -14.70
C TYR A 61 -16.91 -12.79 -14.73
N CYS A 62 -17.49 -12.88 -15.93
CA CYS A 62 -18.85 -13.36 -16.11
C CYS A 62 -18.76 -14.77 -16.73
N PRO A 63 -19.06 -15.86 -15.98
CA PRO A 63 -18.90 -17.25 -16.44
C PRO A 63 -19.77 -17.61 -17.65
N LEU A 64 -20.75 -16.76 -17.97
CA LEU A 64 -21.76 -16.98 -19.01
C LEU A 64 -21.39 -16.39 -20.37
N ASN A 65 -20.24 -15.70 -20.50
CA ASN A 65 -19.87 -15.05 -21.76
C ASN A 65 -18.40 -15.32 -22.12
N MET A 66 -18.09 -16.55 -22.53
CA MET A 66 -16.78 -16.93 -23.05
C MET A 66 -16.59 -16.38 -24.46
N SER A 67 -16.00 -15.19 -24.55
CA SER A 67 -15.72 -14.51 -25.80
C SER A 67 -14.44 -15.00 -26.47
N VAL A 68 -14.30 -14.77 -27.78
CA VAL A 68 -13.06 -15.00 -28.53
C VAL A 68 -11.85 -14.30 -27.88
N LYS A 69 -12.04 -13.12 -27.27
CA LYS A 69 -10.99 -12.41 -26.52
C LYS A 69 -10.50 -13.20 -25.30
N THR A 70 -11.38 -13.96 -24.66
CA THR A 70 -11.05 -14.82 -23.51
C THR A 70 -10.16 -15.99 -23.98
N LEU A 71 -10.50 -16.61 -25.11
CA LEU A 71 -9.67 -17.66 -25.72
C LEU A 71 -8.27 -17.16 -26.06
N TYR A 72 -8.14 -16.02 -26.73
CA TYR A 72 -6.82 -15.46 -27.05
C TYR A 72 -5.99 -15.10 -25.81
N ARG A 73 -6.63 -14.62 -24.74
CA ARG A 73 -5.94 -14.40 -23.45
C ARG A 73 -5.39 -15.71 -22.87
N HIS A 74 -6.18 -16.78 -22.85
CA HIS A 74 -5.70 -18.06 -22.35
C HIS A 74 -4.61 -18.67 -23.23
N LEU A 75 -4.73 -18.59 -24.57
CA LEU A 75 -3.69 -19.05 -25.49
C LEU A 75 -2.38 -18.26 -25.31
N LYS A 76 -2.47 -16.94 -25.09
CA LYS A 76 -1.29 -16.10 -24.83
C LYS A 76 -0.62 -16.45 -23.50
N LEU A 77 -1.39 -16.69 -22.44
CA LEU A 77 -0.83 -17.11 -21.15
C LEU A 77 -0.19 -18.50 -21.21
N ALA A 78 -0.72 -19.39 -22.06
CA ALA A 78 -0.23 -20.74 -22.22
C ALA A 78 0.86 -20.89 -23.29
N SER A 79 1.18 -19.83 -24.05
CA SER A 79 1.94 -19.92 -25.30
C SER A 79 3.28 -20.62 -25.15
N ASP A 80 3.99 -20.30 -24.07
CA ASP A 80 5.37 -20.70 -23.83
C ASP A 80 5.46 -21.95 -22.95
N ILE A 81 4.32 -22.51 -22.54
CA ILE A 81 4.29 -23.72 -21.73
C ILE A 81 4.83 -24.88 -22.58
N PRO A 82 5.90 -25.55 -22.13
CA PRO A 82 6.42 -26.71 -22.82
C PRO A 82 5.49 -27.91 -22.61
N ILE A 83 5.18 -28.60 -23.69
CA ILE A 83 4.29 -29.76 -23.74
C ILE A 83 4.93 -30.87 -24.55
N ARG A 84 4.41 -32.09 -24.40
CA ARG A 84 4.60 -33.15 -25.40
C ARG A 84 3.31 -33.31 -26.19
N CYS A 85 3.42 -33.47 -27.50
CA CYS A 85 2.25 -33.70 -28.34
C CYS A 85 1.55 -35.00 -27.90
N PRO A 86 0.22 -34.99 -27.67
CA PRO A 86 -0.49 -36.16 -27.17
C PRO A 86 -0.72 -37.25 -28.25
N LEU A 87 -0.28 -37.00 -29.49
CA LEU A 87 -0.42 -37.91 -30.64
C LEU A 87 0.91 -38.54 -31.04
N CYS A 88 2.02 -37.79 -31.04
CA CYS A 88 3.35 -38.28 -31.43
C CYS A 88 4.44 -38.15 -30.35
N ASN A 89 4.11 -37.63 -29.16
CA ASN A 89 5.01 -37.46 -28.02
C ASN A 89 6.22 -36.52 -28.24
N GLU A 90 6.27 -35.81 -29.37
CA GLU A 90 7.30 -34.80 -29.65
C GLU A 90 7.19 -33.60 -28.69
N PRO A 91 8.31 -33.08 -28.16
CA PRO A 91 8.32 -31.90 -27.31
C PRO A 91 8.18 -30.61 -28.12
N MET A 92 7.34 -29.69 -27.65
CA MET A 92 7.12 -28.36 -28.27
C MET A 92 6.46 -27.40 -27.27
N THR A 93 6.12 -26.18 -27.68
CA THR A 93 5.29 -25.27 -26.89
C THR A 93 3.82 -25.36 -27.28
N VAL A 94 2.90 -24.96 -26.40
CA VAL A 94 1.45 -24.87 -26.75
C VAL A 94 1.22 -24.00 -27.98
N ASN A 95 1.97 -22.90 -28.12
CA ASN A 95 1.85 -22.01 -29.28
C ASN A 95 2.24 -22.72 -30.58
N HIS A 96 3.38 -23.43 -30.58
CA HIS A 96 3.82 -24.20 -31.74
C HIS A 96 2.83 -25.32 -32.08
N PHE A 97 2.28 -25.98 -31.06
CA PHE A 97 1.23 -26.99 -31.24
C PHE A 97 -0.02 -26.43 -31.91
N TYR A 98 -0.52 -25.30 -31.41
CA TYR A 98 -1.77 -24.71 -31.86
C TYR A 98 -1.71 -24.15 -33.29
N HIS A 99 -0.58 -23.54 -33.68
CA HIS A 99 -0.45 -22.86 -34.96
C HIS A 99 0.11 -23.73 -36.09
N HIS A 100 0.99 -24.69 -35.78
CA HIS A 100 1.75 -25.42 -36.80
C HIS A 100 1.58 -26.93 -36.65
N HIS A 101 2.06 -27.49 -35.55
CA HIS A 101 2.25 -28.94 -35.44
C HIS A 101 0.95 -29.73 -35.56
N ALA A 102 -0.15 -29.28 -34.93
CA ALA A 102 -1.43 -29.98 -35.02
C ALA A 102 -1.99 -30.05 -36.45
N LEU A 103 -1.78 -28.99 -37.24
CA LEU A 103 -2.23 -28.91 -38.63
C LEU A 103 -1.33 -29.72 -39.56
N GLU A 104 -0.02 -29.49 -39.47
CA GLU A 104 0.98 -30.01 -40.40
C GLU A 104 1.18 -31.52 -40.23
N ASN A 105 1.26 -31.99 -38.98
CA ASN A 105 1.61 -33.39 -38.68
C ASN A 105 0.39 -34.28 -38.42
N HIS A 106 -0.73 -33.71 -37.94
CA HIS A 106 -1.91 -34.48 -37.53
C HIS A 106 -3.18 -34.11 -38.31
N ARG A 107 -3.08 -33.19 -39.28
CA ARG A 107 -4.20 -32.68 -40.10
C ARG A 107 -5.37 -32.14 -39.26
N LEU A 108 -5.11 -31.71 -38.02
CA LEU A 108 -6.12 -31.12 -37.15
C LEU A 108 -6.30 -29.63 -37.45
N GLN A 109 -7.47 -29.24 -37.93
CA GLN A 109 -7.74 -27.86 -38.33
C GLN A 109 -8.53 -27.10 -37.26
N SER A 110 -7.90 -26.10 -36.62
CA SER A 110 -8.57 -25.31 -35.56
C SER A 110 -9.83 -24.57 -36.03
N ARG A 111 -10.02 -24.42 -37.35
CA ARG A 111 -11.22 -23.81 -37.95
C ARG A 111 -12.42 -24.75 -38.00
N LYS A 112 -12.22 -26.06 -37.93
CA LYS A 112 -13.28 -27.08 -38.06
C LYS A 112 -13.44 -27.98 -36.83
N GLN A 113 -12.44 -28.01 -35.94
CA GLN A 113 -12.45 -28.85 -34.75
C GLN A 113 -11.53 -28.32 -33.65
N CYS A 114 -11.75 -28.80 -32.42
CA CYS A 114 -10.95 -28.44 -31.27
C CYS A 114 -9.63 -29.23 -31.25
N LEU A 115 -8.50 -28.50 -31.22
CA LEU A 115 -7.17 -29.12 -31.21
C LEU A 115 -6.85 -29.80 -29.87
N PHE A 116 -7.38 -29.26 -28.77
CA PHE A 116 -7.03 -29.68 -27.40
C PHE A 116 -7.78 -30.94 -26.94
N CYS A 117 -8.88 -31.32 -27.61
CA CYS A 117 -9.55 -32.61 -27.45
C CYS A 117 -9.32 -33.53 -28.66
N LYS A 118 -8.18 -33.37 -29.36
CA LYS A 118 -7.77 -34.24 -30.48
C LYS A 118 -8.79 -34.31 -31.63
N GLY A 119 -9.64 -33.29 -31.79
CA GLY A 119 -10.67 -33.24 -32.82
C GLY A 119 -11.97 -33.98 -32.52
N GLU A 120 -12.20 -34.38 -31.26
CA GLU A 120 -13.48 -34.97 -30.81
C GLU A 120 -14.64 -33.99 -30.98
N ALA A 121 -14.44 -32.71 -30.61
CA ALA A 121 -15.40 -31.65 -30.88
C ALA A 121 -15.17 -31.04 -32.27
N ARG A 122 -16.20 -31.09 -33.11
CA ARG A 122 -16.22 -30.57 -34.49
C ARG A 122 -17.33 -29.55 -34.67
N TRP A 123 -17.15 -28.64 -35.60
CA TRP A 123 -18.11 -27.58 -35.93
C TRP A 123 -18.03 -27.20 -37.41
N ALA A 124 -19.09 -26.57 -37.93
CA ALA A 124 -19.10 -26.15 -39.33
C ALA A 124 -18.13 -24.97 -39.56
N TYR A 125 -17.83 -24.69 -40.83
CA TYR A 125 -16.92 -23.62 -41.19
C TYR A 125 -17.44 -22.26 -40.66
N GLY A 126 -16.57 -21.53 -39.94
CA GLY A 126 -16.92 -20.23 -39.35
C GLY A 126 -17.53 -20.30 -37.93
N GLU A 127 -17.90 -21.49 -37.44
CA GLU A 127 -18.59 -21.63 -36.15
C GLU A 127 -17.68 -21.70 -34.93
N LYS A 128 -16.36 -21.79 -35.13
CA LYS A 128 -15.35 -21.82 -34.04
C LYS A 128 -15.58 -20.72 -32.99
N ASN A 129 -15.98 -19.53 -33.46
CA ASN A 129 -16.12 -18.34 -32.63
C ASN A 129 -17.48 -18.24 -31.93
N ARG A 130 -18.38 -19.23 -32.10
CA ARG A 130 -19.62 -19.31 -31.33
C ARG A 130 -19.30 -19.45 -29.84
N PRO A 131 -20.04 -18.78 -28.94
CA PRO A 131 -19.75 -18.78 -27.50
C PRO A 131 -19.57 -20.18 -26.90
N ASP A 132 -20.39 -21.15 -27.30
CA ASP A 132 -20.32 -22.53 -26.80
C ASP A 132 -19.03 -23.25 -27.24
N ASN A 133 -18.65 -23.07 -28.50
CA ASN A 133 -17.42 -23.65 -29.05
C ASN A 133 -16.18 -22.99 -28.43
N VAL A 134 -16.20 -21.67 -28.23
CA VAL A 134 -15.13 -20.95 -27.53
C VAL A 134 -15.01 -21.42 -26.08
N LYS A 135 -16.14 -21.58 -25.38
CA LYS A 135 -16.18 -22.13 -24.01
C LYS A 135 -15.55 -23.52 -23.96
N HIS A 136 -15.90 -24.40 -24.90
CA HIS A 136 -15.31 -25.73 -25.03
C HIS A 136 -13.79 -25.64 -25.24
N VAL A 137 -13.31 -24.85 -26.21
CA VAL A 137 -11.87 -24.74 -26.51
C VAL A 137 -11.09 -24.21 -25.31
N VAL A 138 -11.61 -23.22 -24.59
CA VAL A 138 -10.96 -22.68 -23.38
C VAL A 138 -10.87 -23.75 -22.29
N GLU A 139 -11.93 -24.50 -22.06
CA GLU A 139 -11.94 -25.56 -21.05
C GLU A 139 -10.99 -26.72 -21.42
N CYS A 140 -10.98 -27.13 -22.69
CA CYS A 140 -10.03 -28.12 -23.18
C CYS A 140 -8.58 -27.62 -23.10
N LEU A 141 -8.31 -26.35 -23.41
CA LEU A 141 -6.98 -25.75 -23.25
C LEU A 141 -6.52 -25.79 -21.79
N LYS A 142 -7.41 -25.43 -20.84
CA LYS A 142 -7.07 -25.50 -19.40
C LYS A 142 -6.70 -26.92 -18.99
N ARG A 143 -7.55 -27.91 -19.32
CA ARG A 143 -7.28 -29.33 -19.03
C ARG A 143 -5.99 -29.81 -19.68
N PHE A 144 -5.77 -29.42 -20.94
CA PHE A 144 -4.58 -29.78 -21.70
C PHE A 144 -3.30 -29.25 -21.06
N VAL A 145 -3.31 -28.00 -20.58
CA VAL A 145 -2.18 -27.39 -19.86
C VAL A 145 -1.98 -28.02 -18.48
N ILE A 146 -3.05 -28.35 -17.76
CA ILE A 146 -2.96 -29.05 -16.46
C ILE A 146 -2.28 -30.40 -16.64
N ILE A 147 -2.76 -31.22 -17.59
CA ILE A 147 -2.17 -32.53 -17.90
C ILE A 147 -0.71 -32.36 -18.35
N ALA A 148 -0.42 -31.36 -19.19
CA ALA A 148 0.95 -31.09 -19.63
C ALA A 148 1.86 -30.70 -18.46
N ASN A 149 1.40 -29.88 -17.51
CA ASN A 149 2.15 -29.49 -16.33
C ASN A 149 2.35 -30.65 -15.33
N GLU A 150 1.36 -31.54 -15.19
CA GLU A 150 1.46 -32.75 -14.36
C GLU A 150 2.39 -33.81 -14.98
N THR A 151 2.39 -33.91 -16.31
CA THR A 151 3.26 -34.83 -17.08
C THR A 151 4.63 -34.24 -17.40
N TYR A 152 4.84 -32.93 -17.18
CA TYR A 152 6.16 -32.30 -17.25
C TYR A 152 6.99 -32.71 -16.02
N VAL A 153 7.63 -33.87 -16.12
CA VAL A 153 8.49 -34.40 -15.07
C VAL A 153 9.74 -33.53 -14.94
N LEU A 154 9.68 -32.52 -14.06
CA LEU A 154 10.87 -31.82 -13.59
C LEU A 154 11.87 -32.85 -13.05
N SER A 155 13.14 -32.74 -13.46
CA SER A 155 14.19 -33.58 -12.90
C SER A 155 14.26 -33.42 -11.37
N PRO A 156 14.73 -34.44 -10.61
CA PRO A 156 14.88 -34.33 -9.15
C PRO A 156 15.66 -33.07 -8.72
N LYS A 157 16.66 -32.67 -9.51
CA LYS A 157 17.42 -31.42 -9.30
C LYS A 157 16.55 -30.18 -9.43
N GLN A 158 15.73 -30.09 -10.48
CA GLN A 158 14.81 -28.96 -10.69
C GLN A 158 13.72 -28.90 -9.61
N LYS A 159 13.20 -30.04 -9.16
CA LYS A 159 12.23 -30.11 -8.05
C LYS A 159 12.85 -29.61 -6.74
N ASN A 160 14.08 -30.00 -6.44
CA ASN A 160 14.80 -29.54 -5.25
C ASN A 160 15.02 -28.02 -5.29
N VAL A 161 15.47 -27.48 -6.42
CA VAL A 161 15.65 -26.02 -6.60
C VAL A 161 14.32 -25.28 -6.44
N MET A 162 13.23 -25.80 -7.00
CA MET A 162 11.91 -25.20 -6.85
C MET A 162 11.45 -25.17 -5.38
N ASN A 163 11.67 -26.26 -4.63
CA ASN A 163 11.33 -26.31 -3.21
C ASN A 163 12.17 -25.33 -2.37
N GLN A 164 13.47 -25.24 -2.64
CA GLN A 164 14.35 -24.26 -1.98
C GLN A 164 13.91 -22.81 -2.26
N ILE A 165 13.48 -22.50 -3.49
CA ILE A 165 12.93 -21.18 -3.83
C ILE A 165 11.65 -20.88 -3.04
N LYS A 166 10.77 -21.87 -2.89
CA LYS A 166 9.54 -21.71 -2.10
C LYS A 166 9.86 -21.46 -0.63
N GLU A 167 10.75 -22.26 -0.06
CA GLU A 167 11.17 -22.12 1.34
C GLU A 167 11.83 -20.78 1.62
N THR A 168 12.80 -20.38 0.79
CA THR A 168 13.49 -19.09 0.94
C THR A 168 12.53 -17.93 0.87
N LYS A 169 11.52 -18.00 0.01
CA LYS A 169 10.57 -16.89 -0.12
C LYS A 169 9.48 -16.88 0.96
N MET A 170 9.04 -18.04 1.46
CA MET A 170 8.26 -18.10 2.71
C MET A 170 9.03 -17.47 3.88
N ALA A 171 10.33 -17.78 3.99
CA ALA A 171 11.18 -17.22 5.04
C ALA A 171 11.33 -15.69 4.90
N GLN A 172 11.51 -15.18 3.68
CA GLN A 172 11.56 -13.73 3.41
C GLN A 172 10.25 -13.02 3.78
N GLU A 173 9.10 -13.63 3.49
CA GLU A 173 7.79 -13.07 3.86
C GLU A 173 7.58 -13.06 5.38
N ALA A 174 7.97 -14.13 6.07
CA ALA A 174 7.94 -14.18 7.52
C ALA A 174 8.84 -13.09 8.14
N LEU A 175 10.06 -12.94 7.62
CA LEU A 175 11.00 -11.90 8.07
C LEU A 175 10.42 -10.50 7.86
N TRP A 176 9.83 -10.23 6.69
CA TRP A 176 9.19 -8.94 6.41
C TRP A 176 8.03 -8.67 7.37
N LYS A 177 7.18 -9.66 7.65
CA LYS A 177 6.08 -9.55 8.63
C LYS A 177 6.60 -9.24 10.04
N CYS A 178 7.67 -9.89 10.49
CA CYS A 178 8.30 -9.60 11.77
C CYS A 178 8.81 -8.15 11.84
N LYS A 179 9.50 -7.68 10.79
CA LYS A 179 10.04 -6.31 10.74
C LYS A 179 8.93 -5.23 10.76
N VAL A 180 7.81 -5.51 10.10
CA VAL A 180 6.63 -4.62 10.15
C VAL A 180 6.02 -4.59 11.55
N ALA A 181 5.96 -5.74 12.24
CA ALA A 181 5.45 -5.80 13.61
C ALA A 181 6.37 -5.07 14.60
N GLU A 182 7.69 -5.22 14.46
CA GLU A 182 8.70 -4.49 15.25
C GLU A 182 8.56 -2.97 15.10
N GLY A 183 8.53 -2.47 13.85
CA GLY A 183 8.34 -1.03 13.62
C GLY A 183 6.98 -0.49 14.08
N LYS A 184 5.96 -1.36 14.21
CA LYS A 184 4.69 -0.98 14.84
C LYS A 184 4.84 -0.86 16.36
N ALA A 185 5.51 -1.82 16.99
CA ALA A 185 5.76 -1.79 18.43
C ALA A 185 6.59 -0.55 18.83
N GLU A 186 7.64 -0.21 18.07
CA GLU A 186 8.43 1.01 18.29
C GLU A 186 7.57 2.27 18.21
N ARG A 187 6.69 2.35 17.20
CA ARG A 187 5.77 3.50 17.06
C ARG A 187 4.82 3.61 18.25
N ASP A 188 4.29 2.49 18.73
CA ASP A 188 3.37 2.47 19.86
C ASP A 188 4.09 2.93 21.14
N VAL A 189 5.35 2.53 21.36
CA VAL A 189 6.20 3.05 22.45
C VAL A 189 6.40 4.56 22.35
N LEU A 190 6.77 5.08 21.17
CA LEU A 190 6.96 6.52 20.96
C LEU A 190 5.67 7.33 21.18
N ILE A 191 4.50 6.75 20.88
CA ILE A 191 3.20 7.37 21.18
C ILE A 191 3.00 7.50 22.68
N ILE A 192 3.32 6.45 23.45
CA ILE A 192 3.22 6.45 24.91
C ILE A 192 4.16 7.51 25.50
N GLU A 193 5.42 7.55 25.08
CA GLU A 193 6.40 8.54 25.54
C GLU A 193 5.94 9.98 25.27
N ARG A 194 5.42 10.24 24.06
CA ARG A 194 4.85 11.56 23.71
C ARG A 194 3.71 11.95 24.65
N ASP A 195 2.83 11.01 24.98
CA ASP A 195 1.66 11.27 25.82
C ASP A 195 2.08 11.52 27.28
N VAL A 196 3.10 10.81 27.78
CA VAL A 196 3.73 11.09 29.08
C VAL A 196 4.33 12.50 29.11
N LEU A 197 5.16 12.87 28.13
CA LEU A 197 5.74 14.22 28.04
C LEU A 197 4.68 15.32 27.96
N LYS A 198 3.56 15.04 27.31
CA LYS A 198 2.43 15.97 27.25
C LYS A 198 1.81 16.18 28.64
N MET A 199 1.61 15.12 29.40
CA MET A 199 1.10 15.22 30.78
C MET A 199 2.07 16.00 31.67
N GLU A 200 3.37 15.71 31.61
CA GLU A 200 4.40 16.44 32.37
C GLU A 200 4.39 17.94 32.05
N LYS A 201 4.28 18.29 30.76
CA LYS A 201 4.17 19.69 30.33
C LYS A 201 2.93 20.38 30.91
N ASP A 202 1.80 19.67 30.98
CA ASP A 202 0.55 20.23 31.51
C ASP A 202 0.66 20.41 33.04
N VAL A 203 1.31 19.49 33.76
CA VAL A 203 1.63 19.64 35.19
C VAL A 203 2.54 20.85 35.44
N LEU A 204 3.64 20.98 34.71
CA LEU A 204 4.55 22.13 34.83
C LEU A 204 3.85 23.46 34.53
N LYS A 205 2.86 23.45 33.63
CA LYS A 205 2.04 24.63 33.36
C LYS A 205 1.17 24.99 34.57
N MET A 206 0.53 24.01 35.21
CA MET A 206 -0.25 24.25 36.43
C MET A 206 0.62 24.78 37.57
N GLU A 207 1.81 24.20 37.77
CA GLU A 207 2.76 24.68 38.78
C GLU A 207 3.19 26.13 38.53
N ARG A 208 3.49 26.47 37.27
CA ARG A 208 3.81 27.86 36.88
C ARG A 208 2.66 28.80 37.20
N ASP A 209 1.43 28.43 36.87
CA ASP A 209 0.27 29.28 37.08
C ASP A 209 0.00 29.45 38.59
N MET A 210 0.19 28.40 39.40
CA MET A 210 0.13 28.49 40.86
C MET A 210 1.21 29.42 41.44
N LEU A 211 2.45 29.34 40.94
CA LEU A 211 3.54 30.23 41.37
C LEU A 211 3.25 31.69 41.03
N LYS A 212 2.66 31.96 39.87
CA LYS A 212 2.21 33.33 39.50
C LYS A 212 1.17 33.86 40.47
N THR A 213 0.20 33.04 40.87
CA THR A 213 -0.81 33.45 41.87
C THR A 213 -0.13 33.80 43.21
N LYS A 214 0.78 32.95 43.70
CA LYS A 214 1.54 33.22 44.92
C LYS A 214 2.39 34.50 44.80
N GLU A 215 3.00 34.75 43.65
CA GLU A 215 3.75 35.98 43.40
C GLU A 215 2.83 37.22 43.51
N THR A 216 1.62 37.15 42.96
CA THR A 216 0.66 38.24 43.07
C THR A 216 0.18 38.47 44.50
N GLU A 217 -0.08 37.39 45.26
CA GLU A 217 -0.45 37.47 46.68
C GLU A 217 0.66 38.13 47.52
N LEU A 218 1.90 37.65 47.39
CA LEU A 218 3.05 38.23 48.10
C LEU A 218 3.29 39.70 47.73
N LYS A 219 3.00 40.08 46.48
CA LYS A 219 3.07 41.48 46.06
C LYS A 219 2.00 42.32 46.77
N THR A 220 0.76 41.82 46.87
CA THR A 220 -0.29 42.53 47.60
C THR A 220 0.00 42.65 49.10
N GLU A 221 0.54 41.62 49.73
CA GLU A 221 0.97 41.66 51.13
C GLU A 221 2.09 42.68 51.35
N ARG A 222 3.10 42.69 50.46
CA ARG A 222 4.18 43.68 50.50
C ARG A 222 3.63 45.10 50.42
N ASP A 223 2.70 45.35 49.51
CA ASP A 223 2.10 46.68 49.32
C ASP A 223 1.28 47.08 50.55
N ALA A 224 0.54 46.15 51.17
CA ALA A 224 -0.18 46.39 52.42
C ALA A 224 0.76 46.75 53.58
N ILE A 225 1.84 45.98 53.80
CA ILE A 225 2.84 46.27 54.83
C ILE A 225 3.49 47.64 54.59
N LYS A 226 3.75 47.98 53.31
CA LYS A 226 4.29 49.30 52.95
C LYS A 226 3.34 50.43 53.35
N THR A 227 2.04 50.27 53.11
CA THR A 227 1.03 51.26 53.54
C THR A 227 0.94 51.38 55.05
N GLU A 228 0.97 50.27 55.79
CA GLU A 228 0.95 50.29 57.27
C GLU A 228 2.18 51.01 57.84
N ARG A 229 3.37 50.71 57.31
CA ARG A 229 4.60 51.41 57.67
C ARG A 229 4.48 52.91 57.43
N ASP A 230 3.97 53.32 56.27
CA ASP A 230 3.84 54.74 55.93
C ASP A 230 2.84 55.45 56.87
N CYS A 231 1.72 54.80 57.22
CA CYS A 231 0.79 55.28 58.25
C CYS A 231 1.47 55.45 59.62
N LEU A 232 2.22 54.44 60.08
CA LEU A 232 2.94 54.51 61.36
C LEU A 232 3.99 55.63 61.38
N LEU A 233 4.67 55.86 60.26
CA LEU A 233 5.61 56.99 60.13
C LEU A 233 4.89 58.34 60.26
N THR A 234 3.73 58.49 59.63
CA THR A 234 2.93 59.73 59.74
C THR A 234 2.44 59.97 61.17
N GLU A 235 1.97 58.92 61.86
CA GLU A 235 1.51 59.04 63.25
C GLU A 235 2.68 59.35 64.19
N ASN A 236 3.85 58.72 64.00
CA ASN A 236 5.03 59.03 64.78
C ASN A 236 5.46 60.50 64.59
N ALA A 237 5.42 61.01 63.36
CA ALA A 237 5.71 62.41 63.08
C ALA A 237 4.70 63.35 63.78
N ARG A 238 3.40 63.00 63.79
CA ARG A 238 2.35 63.75 64.48
C ARG A 238 2.58 63.78 65.99
N LEU A 239 2.84 62.63 66.61
CA LEU A 239 3.12 62.51 68.05
C LEU A 239 4.38 63.29 68.45
N ARG A 240 5.44 63.23 67.63
CA ARG A 240 6.65 64.03 67.86
C ARG A 240 6.37 65.53 67.80
N SER A 241 5.45 65.98 66.95
CA SER A 241 5.03 67.38 66.93
C SER A 241 4.28 67.77 68.18
N ALA A 242 3.25 66.99 68.55
CA ALA A 242 2.46 67.25 69.76
C ALA A 242 3.34 67.27 71.03
N LEU A 243 4.35 66.41 71.11
CA LEU A 243 5.29 66.41 72.23
C LEU A 243 6.14 67.70 72.27
N ARG A 244 6.55 68.23 71.12
CA ARG A 244 7.27 69.52 71.05
C ARG A 244 6.37 70.69 71.47
N ASP A 245 5.09 70.65 71.13
CA ASP A 245 4.14 71.72 71.46
C ASP A 245 3.78 71.75 72.97
N LEU A 246 4.00 70.64 73.69
CA LEU A 246 3.79 70.51 75.13
C LEU A 246 5.01 70.85 75.99
N ALA A 247 6.21 70.91 75.41
CA ALA A 247 7.48 71.13 76.09
C ALA A 247 7.90 72.61 76.02
#